data_AF-A0A7Z0P8G4-F1
#
_entry.id   AF-A0A7Z0P8G4-F1
#
_cell.length_a   1.000
_cell.length_b   1.000
_cell.length_c   1.000
_cell.angle_alpha   90.00
_cell.angle_beta   90.00
_cell.angle_gamma   90.00
#
_symmetry.space_group_name_H-M   'P 1'
#
loop_
_entity.id
_entity.type
_entity.pdbx_description
1 polymer ?
#
loop_
_entity_poly.entity_id
_entity_poly.type
_entity_poly.pdbx_seq_one_letter_code
_entity_poly.pdbx_strand_id
1 'polypeptide(L)'
;MRLALLLSCLLLTACDSRSTFTYMKKDPQVKSLNETKADLAFSCVHEQFPAPSAEADVLFQYARWLQKNNQLKEDKSVDVEIERLYRIAAENGHYKANINLQNGAMRGHFQLRGDEHLRLSERLISEGVATGYYIVGIFLQQGSAGLKQDPEMALRYFRKAADSGNAQAQAYVGQKLAPSDMAPDIARQMRRCAAEQGHGEAANALGVNLQGKGRYQEALEAYQLGTAAGNSNAAGHLEEAFRNPPPSNELYYLGQQEDLERAERYEKIWRILANYSYANPKVPEINEILPLPPAKLPAWDGKLQWLEERLANVPPEKPSTALINQLAKAKLLNPATGQGLPGSPAFSQAHLSAPYCYSGQVCPVSGYWKIGWLPRHHSVKAGNDTRYFEQGEILPMQLVERYHIRTWPFSDKITRSEQAVEWCLL
;
A
#
# COMPACT_ATOMS: atom_id res chain seq x y z
N MET A 1 -60.56 -15.24 -27.32
CA MET A 1 -60.05 -16.51 -26.72
C MET A 1 -58.61 -16.62 -27.18
N ARG A 2 -57.62 -16.38 -26.29
CA ARG A 2 -56.98 -17.40 -25.42
C ARG A 2 -56.38 -18.53 -26.29
N LEU A 3 -55.12 -18.94 -26.23
CA LEU A 3 -54.12 -18.83 -25.17
C LEU A 3 -52.74 -19.28 -25.71
N ALA A 4 -51.68 -18.61 -25.26
CA ALA A 4 -50.36 -19.15 -24.83
C ALA A 4 -49.57 -20.14 -25.71
N LEU A 5 -48.51 -19.64 -26.35
CA LEU A 5 -47.24 -20.37 -26.55
C LEU A 5 -46.26 -19.89 -25.47
N LEU A 6 -46.15 -20.65 -24.38
CA LEU A 6 -45.13 -20.46 -23.34
C LEU A 6 -43.84 -21.17 -23.80
N LEU A 7 -42.85 -20.38 -24.25
CA LEU A 7 -41.45 -20.80 -24.26
C LEU A 7 -40.95 -20.87 -22.81
N SER A 8 -40.91 -22.08 -22.25
CA SER A 8 -40.25 -22.35 -20.98
C SER A 8 -38.73 -22.30 -21.19
N CYS A 9 -38.13 -21.13 -20.94
CA CYS A 9 -36.70 -20.99 -20.71
C CYS A 9 -36.32 -21.81 -19.46
N LEU A 10 -35.60 -22.91 -19.67
CA LEU A 10 -34.85 -23.60 -18.63
C LEU A 10 -33.76 -22.64 -18.11
N LEU A 11 -34.01 -22.02 -16.95
CA LEU A 11 -32.98 -21.37 -16.15
C LEU A 11 -32.02 -22.45 -15.63
N LEU A 12 -30.88 -22.61 -16.30
CA LEU A 12 -29.69 -23.22 -15.71
C LEU A 12 -29.16 -22.24 -14.65
N THR A 13 -29.65 -22.36 -13.42
CA THR A 13 -28.97 -21.78 -12.25
C THR A 13 -27.73 -22.63 -11.97
N ALA A 14 -26.61 -22.26 -12.58
CA ALA A 14 -25.31 -22.66 -12.09
C ALA A 14 -25.09 -21.97 -10.73
N CYS A 15 -25.18 -22.74 -9.65
CA CYS A 15 -24.72 -22.30 -8.33
C CYS A 15 -23.20 -22.14 -8.39
N ASP A 16 -22.75 -20.92 -8.66
CA ASP A 16 -21.36 -20.51 -8.62
C ASP A 16 -20.93 -20.43 -7.15
N SER A 17 -20.49 -21.56 -6.57
CA SER A 17 -19.85 -21.61 -5.26
C SER A 17 -18.32 -21.55 -5.42
N ARG A 18 -17.84 -20.62 -6.23
CA ARG A 18 -16.50 -20.06 -6.04
C ARG A 18 -16.67 -18.84 -5.14
N SER A 19 -15.89 -18.80 -4.07
CA SER A 19 -15.78 -17.69 -3.14
C SER A 19 -15.49 -16.39 -3.90
N THR A 20 -16.53 -15.74 -4.39
CA THR A 20 -16.51 -14.34 -4.73
C THR A 20 -16.34 -13.64 -3.39
N PHE A 21 -15.10 -13.24 -3.10
CA PHE A 21 -14.79 -12.39 -1.95
C PHE A 21 -15.80 -11.24 -1.95
N THR A 22 -16.76 -11.29 -1.03
CA THR A 22 -17.78 -10.26 -0.78
C THR A 22 -17.18 -9.04 -0.08
N TYR A 23 -15.92 -8.72 -0.36
CA TYR A 23 -15.31 -7.51 0.13
C TYR A 23 -15.84 -6.33 -0.69
N MET A 24 -16.42 -5.35 0.00
CA MET A 24 -16.73 -4.00 -0.51
C MET A 24 -18.02 -3.77 -1.30
N LYS A 25 -19.05 -4.62 -1.21
CA LYS A 25 -20.35 -4.28 -1.85
C LYS A 25 -21.07 -3.08 -1.23
N LYS A 26 -20.72 -2.67 -0.01
CA LYS A 26 -21.12 -1.42 0.64
C LYS A 26 -20.09 -1.10 1.73
N ASP A 27 -19.04 -0.35 1.41
CA ASP A 27 -18.31 0.35 2.48
C ASP A 27 -19.13 1.61 2.83
N PRO A 28 -19.85 1.65 3.97
CA PRO A 28 -20.60 2.83 4.39
C PRO A 28 -19.71 4.04 4.70
N GLN A 29 -18.38 3.90 4.69
CA GLN A 29 -17.44 4.97 5.03
C GLN A 29 -17.02 5.85 3.83
N VAL A 30 -17.46 5.52 2.62
CA VAL A 30 -17.10 6.26 1.39
C VAL A 30 -18.36 6.85 0.75
N LYS A 31 -18.48 8.19 0.72
CA LYS A 31 -19.59 8.92 0.08
C LYS A 31 -19.75 8.54 -1.40
N SER A 32 -20.96 8.62 -1.95
CA SER A 32 -21.21 8.46 -3.39
C SER A 32 -20.56 9.58 -4.21
N LEU A 33 -20.36 9.38 -5.51
CA LEU A 33 -19.84 10.45 -6.37
C LEU A 33 -20.80 11.65 -6.45
N ASN A 34 -22.12 11.43 -6.43
CA ASN A 34 -23.09 12.52 -6.46
C ASN A 34 -22.99 13.38 -5.19
N GLU A 35 -22.89 12.75 -4.01
CA GLU A 35 -22.67 13.47 -2.74
C GLU A 35 -21.31 14.19 -2.74
N THR A 36 -20.28 13.57 -3.31
CA THR A 36 -18.93 14.14 -3.41
C THR A 36 -18.88 15.36 -4.34
N LYS A 37 -19.62 15.32 -5.45
CA LYS A 37 -19.73 16.43 -6.41
C LYS A 37 -20.60 17.58 -5.88
N ALA A 38 -21.61 17.26 -5.07
CA ALA A 38 -22.45 18.26 -4.43
C ALA A 38 -21.69 19.05 -3.34
N ASP A 39 -20.67 18.46 -2.73
CA ASP A 39 -19.83 19.07 -1.70
C ASP A 39 -18.34 18.92 -2.02
N LEU A 40 -17.85 19.83 -2.88
CA LEU A 40 -16.44 19.94 -3.24
C LEU A 40 -15.60 20.67 -2.18
N ALA A 41 -16.20 21.11 -1.07
CA ALA A 41 -15.45 21.75 -0.01
C ALA A 41 -14.31 20.84 0.47
N PHE A 42 -13.16 21.42 0.74
CA PHE A 42 -11.99 20.71 1.20
C PHE A 42 -11.40 21.45 2.39
N SER A 43 -11.07 20.70 3.43
CA SER A 43 -10.30 21.19 4.57
C SER A 43 -8.98 20.44 4.59
N CYS A 44 -7.87 21.17 4.70
CA CYS A 44 -6.57 20.53 4.77
C CYS A 44 -6.45 19.71 6.05
N VAL A 45 -6.17 18.42 5.88
CA VAL A 45 -5.87 17.48 6.97
C VAL A 45 -4.50 16.90 6.66
N HIS A 46 -3.64 16.82 7.66
CA HIS A 46 -2.36 16.12 7.56
C HIS A 46 -2.52 14.70 8.09
N GLU A 47 -2.04 13.71 7.34
CA GLU A 47 -2.17 12.30 7.71
C GLU A 47 -1.49 12.04 9.05
N GLN A 48 -2.22 11.40 9.96
CA GLN A 48 -1.71 11.02 11.28
C GLN A 48 -1.25 9.56 11.24
N PHE A 49 -0.16 9.27 11.92
CA PHE A 49 0.44 7.93 11.92
C PHE A 49 0.57 7.39 13.35
N PRO A 50 0.19 6.12 13.59
CA PRO A 50 0.41 5.48 14.88
C PRO A 50 1.92 5.28 15.10
N ALA A 51 2.37 5.44 16.35
CA ALA A 51 3.74 5.11 16.72
C ALA A 51 3.96 3.58 16.64
N PRO A 52 4.95 3.08 15.87
CA PRO A 52 5.27 1.66 15.87
C PRO A 52 5.90 1.24 17.20
N SER A 53 5.77 -0.04 17.57
CA SER A 53 6.57 -0.60 18.67
C SER A 53 8.05 -0.57 18.33
N ALA A 54 8.91 -0.32 19.32
CA ALA A 54 10.36 -0.30 19.14
C ALA A 54 10.90 -1.59 18.52
N GLU A 55 10.38 -2.75 18.94
CA GLU A 55 10.77 -4.06 18.44
C GLU A 55 10.47 -4.23 16.94
N ALA A 56 9.29 -3.81 16.49
CA ALA A 56 8.95 -3.84 15.06
C ALA A 56 9.74 -2.81 14.25
N ASP A 57 10.09 -1.65 14.84
CA ASP A 57 10.89 -0.63 14.18
C ASP A 57 12.31 -1.14 13.91
N VAL A 58 12.93 -1.93 14.80
CA VAL A 58 14.23 -2.58 14.52
C VAL A 58 14.20 -3.38 13.22
N LEU A 59 13.17 -4.21 13.02
CA LEU A 59 12.99 -4.98 11.78
C LEU A 59 12.81 -4.06 10.57
N PHE A 60 12.00 -3.02 10.70
CA PHE A 60 11.74 -2.05 9.63
C PHE A 60 13.00 -1.27 9.23
N GLN A 61 13.76 -0.74 10.18
CA GLN A 61 14.98 0.04 9.90
C GLN A 61 16.03 -0.82 9.21
N TYR A 62 16.23 -2.07 9.67
CA TYR A 62 17.16 -2.98 9.01
C TYR A 62 16.69 -3.35 7.59
N ALA A 63 15.40 -3.62 7.39
CA ALA A 63 14.83 -3.86 6.06
C ALA A 63 14.98 -2.64 5.12
N ARG A 64 14.82 -1.41 5.64
CA ARG A 64 15.08 -0.16 4.90
C ARG A 64 16.54 -0.03 4.49
N TRP A 65 17.47 -0.37 5.38
CA TRP A 65 18.89 -0.35 5.08
C TRP A 65 19.27 -1.39 4.03
N LEU A 66 18.76 -2.62 4.13
CA LEU A 66 18.92 -3.66 3.10
C LEU A 66 18.38 -3.17 1.75
N GLN A 67 17.17 -2.61 1.73
CA GLN A 67 16.54 -2.10 0.50
C GLN A 67 17.34 -0.96 -0.13
N LYS A 68 17.88 -0.04 0.67
CA LYS A 68 18.78 1.03 0.19
C LYS A 68 20.02 0.44 -0.49
N ASN A 69 20.63 -0.59 0.12
CA ASN A 69 21.83 -1.25 -0.38
C ASN A 69 21.56 -2.21 -1.55
N ASN A 70 20.30 -2.61 -1.75
CA ASN A 70 19.85 -3.42 -2.89
C ASN A 70 19.28 -2.60 -4.06
N GLN A 71 19.09 -1.29 -3.88
CA GLN A 71 18.34 -0.43 -4.80
C GLN A 71 18.81 -0.49 -6.27
N LEU A 72 20.13 -0.61 -6.50
CA LEU A 72 20.72 -0.72 -7.85
C LEU A 72 21.22 -2.12 -8.17
N LYS A 73 21.34 -2.99 -7.16
CA LYS A 73 21.84 -4.37 -7.33
C LYS A 73 20.73 -5.32 -7.77
N GLU A 74 19.51 -5.05 -7.31
CA GLU A 74 18.31 -5.84 -7.61
C GLU A 74 18.48 -7.34 -7.30
N ASP A 75 19.24 -7.66 -6.25
CA ASP A 75 19.44 -9.04 -5.80
C ASP A 75 18.14 -9.57 -5.19
N LYS A 76 17.54 -10.55 -5.88
CA LYS A 76 16.28 -11.18 -5.46
C LYS A 76 16.39 -11.92 -4.14
N SER A 77 17.59 -12.40 -3.75
CA SER A 77 17.78 -13.06 -2.46
C SER A 77 17.65 -12.07 -1.29
N VAL A 78 18.08 -10.83 -1.50
CA VAL A 78 17.94 -9.74 -0.52
C VAL A 78 16.48 -9.27 -0.45
N ASP A 79 15.76 -9.24 -1.58
CA ASP A 79 14.32 -8.92 -1.61
C ASP A 79 13.51 -9.90 -0.75
N VAL A 80 13.86 -11.20 -0.72
CA VAL A 80 13.21 -12.21 0.16
C VAL A 80 13.43 -11.88 1.64
N GLU A 81 14.63 -11.45 2.02
CA GLU A 81 14.90 -11.05 3.41
C GLU A 81 14.15 -9.76 3.78
N ILE A 82 14.13 -8.76 2.89
CA ILE A 82 13.40 -7.51 3.08
C ILE A 82 11.91 -7.78 3.23
N GLU A 83 11.34 -8.60 2.35
CA GLU A 83 9.93 -8.99 2.39
C GLU A 83 9.58 -9.63 3.73
N ARG A 84 10.38 -10.61 4.17
CA ARG A 84 10.19 -11.30 5.45
C ARG A 84 10.15 -10.31 6.63
N LEU A 85 11.12 -9.40 6.68
CA LEU A 85 11.23 -8.41 7.77
C LEU A 85 10.06 -7.42 7.75
N TYR A 86 9.70 -6.91 6.58
CA TYR A 86 8.54 -6.02 6.45
C TYR A 86 7.24 -6.72 6.80
N ARG A 87 7.05 -7.98 6.40
CA ARG A 87 5.87 -8.76 6.73
C ARG A 87 5.73 -8.95 8.23
N ILE A 88 6.79 -9.37 8.93
CA ILE A 88 6.75 -9.53 10.40
C ILE A 88 6.51 -8.18 11.09
N ALA A 89 7.17 -7.11 10.66
CA ALA A 89 6.97 -5.78 11.24
C ALA A 89 5.54 -5.24 10.98
N ALA A 90 5.00 -5.40 9.77
CA ALA A 90 3.64 -5.00 9.41
C ALA A 90 2.61 -5.75 10.25
N GLU A 91 2.77 -7.06 10.42
CA GLU A 91 1.87 -7.86 11.27
C GLU A 91 1.95 -7.46 12.75
N ASN A 92 3.06 -6.88 13.17
CA ASN A 92 3.25 -6.28 14.49
C ASN A 92 2.89 -4.78 14.57
N GLY A 93 2.15 -4.24 13.58
CA GLY A 93 1.55 -2.90 13.65
C GLY A 93 2.43 -1.79 13.10
N HIS A 94 3.51 -2.14 12.40
CA HIS A 94 4.37 -1.14 11.80
C HIS A 94 3.80 -0.62 10.47
N TYR A 95 3.11 0.52 10.49
CA TYR A 95 2.44 1.08 9.31
C TYR A 95 3.39 1.32 8.12
N LYS A 96 4.61 1.84 8.33
CA LYS A 96 5.57 2.03 7.23
C LYS A 96 6.03 0.71 6.60
N ALA A 97 6.18 -0.35 7.40
CA ALA A 97 6.53 -1.67 6.90
C ALA A 97 5.39 -2.24 6.05
N ASN A 98 4.15 -2.07 6.51
CA ASN A 98 2.95 -2.41 5.74
C ASN A 98 2.93 -1.67 4.39
N ILE A 99 3.02 -0.33 4.41
CA ILE A 99 3.03 0.49 3.19
C ILE A 99 4.18 0.09 2.25
N ASN A 100 5.39 -0.13 2.77
CA ASN A 100 6.54 -0.51 1.96
C ASN A 100 6.43 -1.92 1.38
N LEU A 101 5.86 -2.86 2.14
CA LEU A 101 5.59 -4.22 1.68
C LEU A 101 4.61 -4.19 0.49
N GLN A 102 3.50 -3.45 0.64
CA GLN A 102 2.52 -3.33 -0.43
C GLN A 102 3.10 -2.61 -1.66
N ASN A 103 3.81 -1.50 -1.47
CA ASN A 103 4.45 -0.76 -2.55
C ASN A 103 5.54 -1.57 -3.28
N GLY A 104 6.32 -2.36 -2.54
CA GLY A 104 7.33 -3.24 -3.14
C GLY A 104 6.69 -4.38 -3.94
N ALA A 105 5.59 -4.95 -3.46
CA ALA A 105 4.83 -5.95 -4.21
C ALA A 105 4.21 -5.37 -5.49
N MET A 106 3.63 -4.17 -5.44
CA MET A 106 3.11 -3.49 -6.64
C MET A 106 4.20 -3.19 -7.69
N ARG A 107 5.46 -3.08 -7.27
CA ARG A 107 6.63 -2.90 -8.16
C ARG A 107 7.30 -4.22 -8.56
N GLY A 108 6.80 -5.37 -8.11
CA GLY A 108 7.35 -6.70 -8.42
C GLY A 108 8.61 -7.08 -7.65
N HIS A 109 8.95 -6.37 -6.55
CA HIS A 109 10.04 -6.77 -5.65
C HIS A 109 9.62 -7.86 -4.67
N PHE A 110 8.36 -7.83 -4.22
CA PHE A 110 7.83 -8.73 -3.20
C PHE A 110 6.61 -9.51 -3.73
N GLN A 111 6.29 -10.63 -3.09
CA GLN A 111 5.20 -11.51 -3.51
C GLN A 111 4.03 -11.44 -2.51
N LEU A 112 3.08 -10.54 -2.78
CA LEU A 112 1.82 -10.45 -2.04
C LEU A 112 0.66 -10.93 -2.91
N ARG A 113 -0.31 -11.58 -2.26
CA ARG A 113 -1.58 -11.92 -2.88
C ARG A 113 -2.59 -10.79 -2.78
N GLY A 114 -3.65 -10.88 -3.56
CA GLY A 114 -4.72 -9.88 -3.55
C GLY A 114 -5.43 -9.78 -2.20
N ASP A 115 -5.80 -10.90 -1.60
CA ASP A 115 -6.43 -10.94 -0.29
C ASP A 115 -5.52 -10.40 0.82
N GLU A 116 -4.21 -10.64 0.71
CA GLU A 116 -3.22 -10.07 1.62
C GLU A 116 -3.11 -8.55 1.47
N HIS A 117 -3.05 -8.04 0.25
CA HIS A 117 -3.06 -6.60 -0.04
C HIS A 117 -4.28 -5.91 0.57
N LEU A 118 -5.47 -6.48 0.40
CA LEU A 118 -6.71 -5.91 0.94
C LEU A 118 -6.72 -5.93 2.47
N ARG A 119 -6.35 -7.06 3.10
CA ARG A 119 -6.26 -7.16 4.57
C ARG A 119 -5.26 -6.16 5.16
N LEU A 120 -4.08 -6.02 4.54
CA LEU A 120 -3.07 -5.05 4.98
C LEU A 120 -3.58 -3.60 4.82
N SER A 121 -4.34 -3.31 3.77
CA SER A 121 -4.96 -2.00 3.55
C SER A 121 -6.10 -1.72 4.54
N GLU A 122 -6.92 -2.71 4.86
CA GLU A 122 -7.96 -2.61 5.90
C GLU A 122 -7.36 -2.33 7.27
N ARG A 123 -6.22 -2.96 7.58
CA ARG A 123 -5.50 -2.68 8.81
C ARG A 123 -5.07 -1.22 8.89
N LEU A 124 -4.47 -0.68 7.83
CA LEU A 124 -4.12 0.76 7.76
C LEU A 124 -5.36 1.62 7.99
N ILE A 125 -6.48 1.32 7.33
CA ILE A 125 -7.75 2.05 7.49
C ILE A 125 -8.23 1.99 8.95
N SER A 126 -8.20 0.81 9.57
CA SER A 126 -8.62 0.60 10.96
C SER A 126 -7.74 1.32 11.99
N GLU A 127 -6.46 1.51 11.66
CA GLU A 127 -5.48 2.25 12.44
C GLU A 127 -5.51 3.76 12.15
N GLY A 128 -6.44 4.23 11.30
CA GLY A 128 -6.60 5.64 10.95
C GLY A 128 -5.60 6.15 9.91
N VAL A 129 -4.82 5.27 9.29
CA VAL A 129 -3.82 5.61 8.26
C VAL A 129 -4.51 5.70 6.90
N ALA A 130 -4.75 6.92 6.44
CA ALA A 130 -5.47 7.24 5.20
C ALA A 130 -4.88 6.60 3.93
N THR A 131 -3.58 6.28 3.96
CA THR A 131 -2.86 5.55 2.90
C THR A 131 -3.53 4.22 2.55
N GLY A 132 -4.22 3.56 3.50
CA GLY A 132 -4.97 2.35 3.23
C GLY A 132 -6.09 2.55 2.20
N TYR A 133 -6.85 3.66 2.30
CA TYR A 133 -7.85 4.01 1.29
C TYR A 133 -7.21 4.31 -0.08
N TYR A 134 -6.06 4.99 -0.09
CA TYR A 134 -5.34 5.30 -1.32
C TYR A 134 -4.89 4.03 -2.05
N ILE A 135 -4.33 3.05 -1.33
CA ILE A 135 -3.91 1.77 -1.88
C ILE A 135 -5.10 0.98 -2.46
N VAL A 136 -6.24 0.92 -1.74
CA VAL A 136 -7.46 0.30 -2.29
C VAL A 136 -7.94 1.02 -3.54
N GLY A 137 -7.87 2.35 -3.57
CA GLY A 137 -8.18 3.16 -4.75
C GLY A 137 -7.33 2.76 -5.97
N ILE A 138 -6.03 2.48 -5.78
CA ILE A 138 -5.15 1.97 -6.85
C ILE A 138 -5.63 0.61 -7.35
N PHE A 139 -5.93 -0.33 -6.46
CA PHE A 139 -6.40 -1.67 -6.86
C PHE A 139 -7.72 -1.63 -7.62
N LEU A 140 -8.66 -0.78 -7.20
CA LEU A 140 -9.92 -0.53 -7.91
C LEU A 140 -9.69 0.09 -9.29
N GLN A 141 -8.75 1.04 -9.40
CA GLN A 141 -8.46 1.69 -10.67
C GLN A 141 -7.85 0.71 -11.69
N GLN A 142 -7.06 -0.25 -11.22
CA GLN A 142 -6.36 -1.23 -12.05
C GLN A 142 -7.14 -2.53 -12.27
N GLY A 143 -8.09 -2.86 -11.39
CA GLY A 143 -8.72 -4.18 -11.36
C GLY A 143 -7.75 -5.28 -10.90
N SER A 144 -7.01 -5.01 -9.81
CA SER A 144 -6.02 -5.91 -9.24
C SER A 144 -6.34 -6.27 -7.78
N ALA A 145 -5.49 -7.07 -7.14
CA ALA A 145 -5.68 -7.55 -5.77
C ALA A 145 -7.03 -8.28 -5.51
N GLY A 146 -7.61 -8.90 -6.55
CA GLY A 146 -8.91 -9.58 -6.45
C GLY A 146 -10.13 -8.67 -6.61
N LEU A 147 -9.92 -7.37 -6.83
CA LEU A 147 -10.97 -6.40 -7.13
C LEU A 147 -11.18 -6.29 -8.64
N LYS A 148 -12.44 -6.09 -9.05
CA LYS A 148 -12.75 -5.71 -10.43
C LYS A 148 -12.40 -4.25 -10.65
N GLN A 149 -12.01 -3.92 -11.88
CA GLN A 149 -11.75 -2.55 -12.25
C GLN A 149 -13.04 -1.72 -12.10
N ASP A 150 -12.97 -0.68 -11.27
CA ASP A 150 -14.06 0.26 -11.03
C ASP A 150 -13.48 1.67 -10.79
N PRO A 151 -13.29 2.44 -11.88
CA PRO A 151 -12.70 3.78 -11.79
C PRO A 151 -13.54 4.78 -10.99
N GLU A 152 -14.87 4.61 -10.97
CA GLU A 152 -15.77 5.48 -10.21
C GLU A 152 -15.61 5.23 -8.71
N MET A 153 -15.58 3.95 -8.29
CA MET A 153 -15.30 3.61 -6.92
C MET A 153 -13.89 4.04 -6.52
N ALA A 154 -12.88 3.86 -7.39
CA ALA A 154 -11.52 4.33 -7.14
C ALA A 154 -11.46 5.83 -6.82
N LEU A 155 -12.16 6.68 -7.60
CA LEU A 155 -12.22 8.13 -7.34
C LEU A 155 -12.81 8.45 -5.96
N ARG A 156 -13.83 7.69 -5.53
CA ARG A 156 -14.42 7.86 -4.20
C ARG A 156 -13.44 7.49 -3.08
N TYR A 157 -12.66 6.42 -3.26
CA TYR A 157 -11.59 6.03 -2.33
C TYR A 157 -10.46 7.06 -2.29
N PHE A 158 -10.04 7.59 -3.44
CA PHE A 158 -9.05 8.66 -3.50
C PHE A 158 -9.55 9.93 -2.80
N ARG A 159 -10.81 10.32 -3.00
CA ARG A 159 -11.41 11.44 -2.25
C ARG A 159 -11.40 11.18 -0.75
N LYS A 160 -11.84 10.00 -0.31
CA LYS A 160 -11.84 9.62 1.10
C LYS A 160 -10.42 9.67 1.71
N ALA A 161 -9.43 9.17 0.99
CA ALA A 161 -8.03 9.24 1.40
C ALA A 161 -7.54 10.70 1.51
N ALA A 162 -7.89 11.55 0.53
CA ALA A 162 -7.51 12.96 0.53
C ALA A 162 -8.12 13.74 1.72
N ASP A 163 -9.41 13.50 1.98
CA ASP A 163 -10.15 14.11 3.10
C ASP A 163 -9.66 13.59 4.46
N SER A 164 -9.07 12.39 4.49
CA SER A 164 -8.46 11.79 5.68
C SER A 164 -6.96 12.12 5.80
N GLY A 165 -6.43 12.95 4.91
CA GLY A 165 -5.11 13.57 5.03
C GLY A 165 -4.01 13.00 4.14
N ASN A 166 -4.26 11.93 3.37
CA ASN A 166 -3.22 11.32 2.55
C ASN A 166 -2.70 12.28 1.46
N ALA A 167 -1.40 12.60 1.49
CA ALA A 167 -0.81 13.59 0.60
C ALA A 167 -0.84 13.18 -0.88
N GLN A 168 -0.62 11.89 -1.20
CA GLN A 168 -0.71 11.39 -2.59
C GLN A 168 -2.14 11.50 -3.12
N ALA A 169 -3.13 11.20 -2.29
CA ALA A 169 -4.53 11.32 -2.65
C ALA A 169 -4.96 12.78 -2.82
N GLN A 170 -4.51 13.68 -1.95
CA GLN A 170 -4.73 15.14 -2.11
C GLN A 170 -4.14 15.65 -3.42
N ALA A 171 -2.91 15.24 -3.76
CA ALA A 171 -2.29 15.58 -5.04
C ALA A 171 -3.09 15.03 -6.22
N TYR A 172 -3.50 13.75 -6.15
CA TYR A 172 -4.24 13.06 -7.21
C TYR A 172 -5.62 13.71 -7.45
N VAL A 173 -6.42 13.91 -6.40
CA VAL A 173 -7.75 14.54 -6.51
C VAL A 173 -7.61 15.99 -6.93
N GLY A 174 -6.63 16.72 -6.38
CA GLY A 174 -6.32 18.09 -6.81
C GLY A 174 -5.97 18.16 -8.30
N GLN A 175 -5.25 17.18 -8.85
CA GLN A 175 -4.98 17.11 -10.28
C GLN A 175 -6.26 16.87 -11.10
N LYS A 176 -7.17 16.02 -10.62
CA LYS A 176 -8.46 15.76 -11.29
C LYS A 176 -9.38 16.98 -11.30
N LEU A 177 -9.33 17.82 -10.26
CA LEU A 177 -10.13 19.05 -10.13
C LEU A 177 -9.47 20.29 -10.78
N ALA A 178 -8.21 20.19 -11.17
CA ALA A 178 -7.42 21.32 -11.68
C ALA A 178 -7.84 21.91 -13.03
N PRO A 179 -8.45 21.18 -13.99
CA PRO A 179 -8.96 21.81 -15.20
C PRO A 179 -9.86 23.00 -14.88
N SER A 180 -9.71 24.08 -15.65
CA SER A 180 -10.23 25.42 -15.32
C SER A 180 -11.74 25.52 -15.12
N ASP A 181 -12.47 24.52 -15.58
CA ASP A 181 -13.92 24.41 -15.57
C ASP A 181 -14.47 23.56 -14.40
N MET A 182 -13.62 22.84 -13.65
CA MET A 182 -14.08 21.97 -12.56
C MET A 182 -14.09 22.66 -11.19
N ALA A 183 -12.92 22.82 -10.56
CA ALA A 183 -12.80 23.46 -9.24
C ALA A 183 -11.34 23.90 -8.97
N PRO A 184 -10.81 24.89 -9.72
CA PRO A 184 -9.39 25.25 -9.68
C PRO A 184 -8.91 25.75 -8.30
N ASP A 185 -9.81 26.31 -7.49
CA ASP A 185 -9.47 26.84 -6.16
C ASP A 185 -9.30 25.70 -5.15
N ILE A 186 -10.21 24.72 -5.18
CA ILE A 186 -10.11 23.49 -4.38
C ILE A 186 -8.87 22.69 -4.79
N ALA A 187 -8.59 22.60 -6.10
CA ALA A 187 -7.38 21.96 -6.60
C ALA A 187 -6.10 22.58 -6.03
N ARG A 188 -6.03 23.92 -5.93
CA ARG A 188 -4.90 24.62 -5.29
C ARG A 188 -4.81 24.31 -3.79
N GLN A 189 -5.94 24.30 -3.08
CA GLN A 189 -5.97 23.96 -1.64
C GLN A 189 -5.43 22.54 -1.40
N MET A 190 -5.88 21.56 -2.18
CA MET A 190 -5.41 20.18 -2.08
C MET A 190 -3.92 20.03 -2.40
N ARG A 191 -3.45 20.69 -3.46
CA ARG A 191 -2.02 20.69 -3.81
C ARG A 191 -1.17 21.34 -2.71
N ARG A 192 -1.64 22.44 -2.12
CA ARG A 192 -0.95 23.10 -0.99
C ARG A 192 -0.87 22.18 0.22
N CYS A 193 -1.99 21.55 0.59
CA CYS A 193 -2.01 20.59 1.70
C CYS A 193 -1.06 19.39 1.47
N ALA A 194 -1.01 18.86 0.25
CA ALA A 194 -0.08 17.80 -0.11
C ALA A 194 1.39 18.27 -0.07
N ALA A 195 1.65 19.50 -0.54
CA ALA A 195 2.98 20.11 -0.54
C ALA A 195 3.53 20.31 0.88
N GLU A 196 2.69 20.80 1.81
CA GLU A 196 3.02 20.95 3.22
C GLU A 196 3.41 19.62 3.89
N GLN A 197 2.89 18.50 3.39
CA GLN A 197 3.23 17.14 3.83
C GLN A 197 4.42 16.53 3.07
N GLY A 198 5.12 17.31 2.25
CA GLY A 198 6.32 16.87 1.54
C GLY A 198 6.08 16.17 0.20
N HIS A 199 4.92 16.38 -0.43
CA HIS A 199 4.62 15.89 -1.79
C HIS A 199 5.17 16.85 -2.87
N GLY A 200 6.43 16.63 -3.28
CA GLY A 200 7.17 17.54 -4.16
C GLY A 200 6.51 17.85 -5.51
N GLU A 201 5.91 16.86 -6.18
CA GLU A 201 5.20 17.08 -7.45
C GLU A 201 3.96 17.98 -7.28
N ALA A 202 3.30 17.92 -6.11
CA ALA A 202 2.12 18.74 -5.84
C ALA A 202 2.53 20.18 -5.56
N ALA A 203 3.65 20.37 -4.86
CA ALA A 203 4.27 21.67 -4.61
C ALA A 203 4.71 22.33 -5.93
N ASN A 204 5.37 21.59 -6.82
CA ASN A 204 5.75 22.08 -8.14
C ASN A 204 4.52 22.46 -8.99
N ALA A 205 3.50 21.59 -9.04
CA ALA A 205 2.26 21.88 -9.77
C ALA A 205 1.48 23.07 -9.18
N LEU A 206 1.58 23.30 -7.87
CA LEU A 206 1.04 24.50 -7.22
C LEU A 206 1.83 25.75 -7.64
N GLY A 207 3.16 25.68 -7.61
CA GLY A 207 4.04 26.77 -8.05
C GLY A 207 3.75 27.22 -9.47
N VAL A 208 3.72 26.27 -10.43
CA VAL A 208 3.38 26.54 -11.84
C VAL A 208 2.01 27.19 -11.98
N ASN A 209 1.01 26.70 -11.24
CA ASN A 209 -0.35 27.23 -11.32
C ASN A 209 -0.45 28.67 -10.75
N LEU A 210 0.24 28.96 -9.66
CA LEU A 210 0.26 30.29 -9.04
C LEU A 210 1.04 31.28 -9.89
N GLN A 211 2.17 30.85 -10.45
CA GLN A 211 2.98 31.63 -11.38
C GLN A 211 2.18 32.04 -12.62
N GLY A 212 1.48 31.11 -13.27
CA GLY A 212 0.61 31.41 -14.42
C GLY A 212 -0.57 32.33 -14.10
N LYS A 213 -0.85 32.58 -12.80
CA LYS A 213 -1.84 33.56 -12.31
C LYS A 213 -1.22 34.86 -11.83
N GLY A 214 0.10 35.06 -11.99
CA GLY A 214 0.83 36.22 -11.50
C GLY A 214 0.99 36.28 -9.98
N ARG A 215 0.71 35.19 -9.25
CA ARG A 215 0.82 35.12 -7.78
C ARG A 215 2.23 34.68 -7.38
N TYR A 216 3.22 35.48 -7.76
CA TYR A 216 4.63 35.07 -7.73
C TYR A 216 5.16 34.76 -6.33
N GLN A 217 4.76 35.51 -5.30
CA GLN A 217 5.20 35.25 -3.93
C GLN A 217 4.75 33.86 -3.44
N GLU A 218 3.50 33.51 -3.68
CA GLU A 218 2.99 32.20 -3.29
C GLU A 218 3.56 31.07 -4.16
N ALA A 219 3.90 31.36 -5.42
CA ALA A 219 4.61 30.41 -6.28
C ALA A 219 6.02 30.12 -5.73
N LEU A 220 6.73 31.16 -5.26
CA LEU A 220 8.04 31.04 -4.62
C LEU A 220 7.97 30.13 -3.38
N GLU A 221 6.98 30.32 -2.52
CA GLU A 221 6.72 29.45 -1.34
C GLU A 221 6.42 28.01 -1.75
N ALA A 222 5.59 27.82 -2.79
CA ALA A 222 5.25 26.49 -3.29
C ALA A 222 6.47 25.76 -3.88
N TYR A 223 7.32 26.46 -4.64
CA TYR A 223 8.57 25.86 -5.12
C TYR A 223 9.53 25.57 -3.97
N GLN A 224 9.57 26.40 -2.92
CA GLN A 224 10.40 26.13 -1.74
C GLN A 224 9.98 24.84 -1.02
N LEU A 225 8.67 24.64 -0.84
CA LEU A 225 8.11 23.36 -0.34
C LEU A 225 8.49 22.20 -1.26
N GLY A 226 8.47 22.41 -2.59
CA GLY A 226 8.88 21.42 -3.58
C GLY A 226 10.35 21.02 -3.45
N THR A 227 11.24 22.00 -3.30
CA THR A 227 12.68 21.78 -3.06
C THR A 227 12.91 21.04 -1.75
N ALA A 228 12.21 21.42 -0.67
CA ALA A 228 12.28 20.71 0.62
C ALA A 228 11.88 19.24 0.47
N ALA A 229 10.83 19.00 -0.32
CA ALA A 229 10.34 17.69 -0.68
C ALA A 229 11.20 16.95 -1.73
N GLY A 230 12.32 17.54 -2.17
CA GLY A 230 13.27 16.94 -3.11
C GLY A 230 12.85 16.94 -4.57
N ASN A 231 11.88 17.77 -4.96
CA ASN A 231 11.53 17.96 -6.36
C ASN A 231 12.58 18.83 -7.05
N SER A 232 13.35 18.25 -7.97
CA SER A 232 14.39 18.98 -8.69
C SER A 232 13.80 20.10 -9.55
N ASN A 233 12.64 19.91 -10.19
CA ASN A 233 12.06 20.96 -11.04
C ASN A 233 11.75 22.23 -10.23
N ALA A 234 11.22 22.08 -9.01
CA ALA A 234 11.00 23.20 -8.11
C ALA A 234 12.30 23.95 -7.75
N ALA A 235 13.39 23.23 -7.50
CA ALA A 235 14.70 23.84 -7.26
C ALA A 235 15.23 24.58 -8.50
N GLY A 236 15.05 24.02 -9.70
CA GLY A 236 15.42 24.66 -10.96
C GLY A 236 14.58 25.91 -11.27
N HIS A 237 13.28 25.89 -10.96
CA HIS A 237 12.44 27.09 -11.07
C HIS A 237 12.93 28.22 -10.17
N LEU A 238 13.33 27.91 -8.93
CA LEU A 238 13.89 28.91 -8.01
C LEU A 238 15.26 29.41 -8.47
N GLU A 239 16.13 28.52 -8.92
CA GLU A 239 17.43 28.87 -9.48
C GLU A 239 17.29 29.90 -10.60
N GLU A 240 16.52 29.57 -11.64
CA GLU A 240 16.30 30.47 -12.77
C GLU A 240 15.59 31.76 -12.35
N ALA A 241 14.59 31.69 -11.45
CA ALA A 241 13.88 32.88 -10.97
C ALA A 241 14.81 33.91 -10.31
N PHE A 242 15.82 33.47 -9.54
CA PHE A 242 16.79 34.37 -8.90
C PHE A 242 17.89 34.89 -9.84
N ARG A 243 18.00 34.36 -11.06
CA ARG A 243 18.76 35.00 -12.16
C ARG A 243 18.00 36.15 -12.83
N ASN A 244 16.78 36.45 -12.36
CA ASN A 244 15.95 37.54 -12.86
C ASN A 244 15.77 37.52 -14.40
N PRO A 245 15.17 36.45 -14.95
CA PRO A 245 14.90 36.36 -16.37
C PRO A 245 13.91 37.46 -16.78
N PRO A 246 13.87 37.88 -18.05
CA PRO A 246 12.91 38.88 -18.50
C PRO A 246 11.47 38.38 -18.32
N PRO A 247 10.47 39.27 -18.15
CA PRO A 247 9.07 38.88 -18.01
C PRO A 247 8.50 38.06 -19.18
N SER A 248 9.13 38.13 -20.36
CA SER A 248 8.79 37.29 -21.51
C SER A 248 9.12 35.80 -21.31
N ASN A 249 9.98 35.47 -20.33
CA ASN A 249 10.23 34.10 -19.91
C ASN A 249 9.19 33.68 -18.86
N GLU A 250 7.96 33.43 -19.33
CA GLU A 250 6.84 33.05 -18.47
C GLU A 250 7.10 31.79 -17.63
N LEU A 251 8.03 30.93 -18.06
CA LEU A 251 8.38 29.68 -17.38
C LEU A 251 9.16 29.91 -16.08
N TYR A 252 10.05 30.91 -16.02
CA TYR A 252 10.93 31.15 -14.86
C TYR A 252 10.72 32.51 -14.20
N TYR A 253 9.99 33.43 -14.82
CA TYR A 253 9.75 34.74 -14.24
C TYR A 253 8.86 34.67 -12.99
N LEU A 254 9.41 35.09 -11.84
CA LEU A 254 8.71 35.23 -10.55
C LEU A 254 8.85 36.64 -9.92
N GLY A 255 9.22 37.64 -10.73
CA GLY A 255 9.36 39.04 -10.26
C GLY A 255 10.37 39.24 -9.12
N GLN A 256 11.41 38.39 -9.06
CA GLN A 256 12.47 38.49 -8.06
C GLN A 256 13.56 39.47 -8.52
N GLN A 257 14.27 40.07 -7.56
CA GLN A 257 15.52 40.75 -7.86
C GLN A 257 16.63 39.72 -8.11
N GLU A 258 17.61 40.09 -8.93
CA GLU A 258 18.77 39.25 -9.18
C GLU A 258 19.53 38.98 -7.87
N ASP A 259 19.71 37.70 -7.57
CA ASP A 259 20.48 37.22 -6.42
C ASP A 259 21.27 35.98 -6.86
N LEU A 260 22.44 36.23 -7.44
CA LEU A 260 23.29 35.18 -8.01
C LEU A 260 23.77 34.19 -6.94
N GLU A 261 24.02 34.64 -5.71
CA GLU A 261 24.42 33.74 -4.63
C GLU A 261 23.29 32.76 -4.32
N ARG A 262 22.03 33.23 -4.21
CA ARG A 262 20.88 32.35 -4.00
C ARG A 262 20.66 31.42 -5.20
N ALA A 263 20.79 31.94 -6.42
CA ALA A 263 20.66 31.15 -7.65
C ALA A 263 21.67 29.99 -7.69
N GLU A 264 22.95 30.25 -7.43
CA GLU A 264 24.01 29.24 -7.39
C GLU A 264 23.78 28.18 -6.31
N ARG A 265 23.22 28.56 -5.16
CA ARG A 265 22.87 27.60 -4.11
C ARG A 265 21.71 26.69 -4.54
N TYR A 266 20.65 27.23 -5.15
CA TYR A 266 19.60 26.39 -5.75
C TYR A 266 20.13 25.51 -6.87
N GLU A 267 21.06 25.99 -7.70
CA GLU A 267 21.69 25.20 -8.76
C GLU A 267 22.38 23.95 -8.18
N LYS A 268 23.17 24.13 -7.11
CA LYS A 268 23.83 23.00 -6.42
C LYS A 268 22.82 22.00 -5.88
N ILE A 269 21.75 22.48 -5.25
CA ILE A 269 20.68 21.64 -4.71
C ILE A 269 19.97 20.90 -5.84
N TRP A 270 19.57 21.60 -6.90
CA TRP A 270 18.96 21.04 -8.10
C TRP A 270 19.80 19.91 -8.68
N ARG A 271 21.12 20.12 -8.87
CA ARG A 271 22.04 19.08 -9.37
C ARG A 271 22.06 17.84 -8.48
N ILE A 272 22.11 18.02 -7.15
CA ILE A 272 22.07 16.89 -6.20
C ILE A 272 20.73 16.15 -6.32
N LEU A 273 19.61 16.87 -6.30
CA LEU A 273 18.28 16.29 -6.41
C LEU A 273 18.10 15.51 -7.73
N ALA A 274 18.56 16.07 -8.85
CA ALA A 274 18.48 15.44 -10.17
C ALA A 274 19.37 14.18 -10.24
N ASN A 275 20.64 14.28 -9.84
CA ASN A 275 21.60 13.17 -9.87
C ASN A 275 21.19 11.99 -8.99
N TYR A 276 20.49 12.27 -7.89
CA TYR A 276 20.02 11.27 -6.94
C TYR A 276 18.51 11.00 -7.04
N SER A 277 17.82 11.46 -8.09
CA SER A 277 16.36 11.34 -8.23
C SER A 277 15.83 9.91 -7.99
N TYR A 278 16.54 8.89 -8.47
CA TYR A 278 16.23 7.47 -8.24
C TYR A 278 16.15 7.08 -6.74
N ALA A 279 16.78 7.85 -5.87
CA ALA A 279 16.85 7.64 -4.43
C ALA A 279 15.83 8.46 -3.62
N ASN A 280 14.99 9.28 -4.27
CA ASN A 280 14.02 10.16 -3.64
C ASN A 280 14.62 11.07 -2.54
N PRO A 281 15.61 11.92 -2.87
CA PRO A 281 16.23 12.83 -1.91
C PRO A 281 15.23 13.79 -1.28
N LYS A 282 15.60 14.33 -0.11
CA LYS A 282 14.83 15.35 0.63
C LYS A 282 15.79 16.41 1.15
N VAL A 283 15.28 17.62 1.34
CA VAL A 283 16.02 18.77 1.87
C VAL A 283 15.17 19.47 2.94
N PRO A 284 14.79 18.78 4.04
CA PRO A 284 13.98 19.39 5.09
C PRO A 284 14.59 20.69 5.64
N GLU A 285 15.91 20.81 5.56
CA GLU A 285 16.69 21.96 6.03
C GLU A 285 16.71 23.17 5.10
N ILE A 286 15.92 23.17 4.00
CA ILE A 286 16.02 24.20 2.95
C ILE A 286 15.85 25.63 3.48
N ASN A 287 15.00 25.83 4.49
CA ASN A 287 14.76 27.15 5.08
C ASN A 287 15.87 27.59 6.04
N GLU A 288 16.64 26.64 6.60
CA GLU A 288 17.82 26.96 7.40
C GLU A 288 19.04 27.28 6.54
N ILE A 289 19.19 26.66 5.37
CA ILE A 289 20.34 26.89 4.47
C ILE A 289 20.06 27.95 3.40
N LEU A 290 18.79 28.16 3.04
CA LEU A 290 18.36 28.97 1.91
C LEU A 290 16.96 29.61 2.12
N PRO A 291 16.78 30.48 3.14
CA PRO A 291 15.50 31.14 3.37
C PRO A 291 15.13 32.06 2.20
N LEU A 292 13.82 32.18 1.95
CA LEU A 292 13.29 33.07 0.91
C LEU A 292 13.51 34.55 1.28
N PRO A 293 13.62 35.47 0.28
CA PRO A 293 13.63 36.90 0.54
C PRO A 293 12.45 37.36 1.40
N PRO A 294 12.62 38.39 2.26
CA PRO A 294 13.79 39.28 2.35
C PRO A 294 14.91 38.78 3.28
N ALA A 295 14.86 37.53 3.75
CA ALA A 295 15.87 37.00 4.66
C ALA A 295 17.26 36.96 4.01
N LYS A 296 18.29 37.32 4.78
CA LYS A 296 19.69 37.20 4.35
C LYS A 296 20.12 35.75 4.34
N LEU A 297 20.97 35.38 3.39
CA LEU A 297 21.49 34.03 3.29
C LEU A 297 22.42 33.73 4.48
N PRO A 298 22.21 32.61 5.21
CA PRO A 298 23.13 32.17 6.24
C PRO A 298 24.40 31.56 5.63
N ALA A 299 25.42 31.34 6.44
CA ALA A 299 26.59 30.57 6.01
C ALA A 299 26.16 29.12 5.70
N TRP A 300 26.63 28.59 4.58
CA TRP A 300 26.36 27.23 4.14
C TRP A 300 27.61 26.64 3.51
N ASP A 301 27.97 25.42 3.90
CA ASP A 301 29.17 24.72 3.45
C ASP A 301 28.99 23.98 2.11
N GLY A 302 27.80 24.09 1.50
CA GLY A 302 27.46 23.46 0.23
C GLY A 302 27.02 22.00 0.35
N LYS A 303 26.80 21.49 1.55
CA LYS A 303 26.38 20.10 1.79
C LYS A 303 24.92 19.99 2.19
N LEU A 304 24.34 18.83 1.89
CA LEU A 304 22.98 18.48 2.29
C LEU A 304 23.03 17.32 3.27
N GLN A 305 22.26 17.42 4.36
CA GLN A 305 22.20 16.39 5.41
C GLN A 305 21.86 15.03 4.81
N TRP A 306 20.86 14.99 3.91
CA TRP A 306 20.45 13.77 3.24
C TRP A 306 21.60 13.10 2.45
N LEU A 307 22.45 13.88 1.79
CA LEU A 307 23.55 13.34 0.99
C LEU A 307 24.65 12.78 1.90
N GLU A 308 24.98 13.49 2.98
CA GLU A 308 25.95 13.01 3.97
C GLU A 308 25.48 11.71 4.63
N GLU A 309 24.24 11.65 5.09
CA GLU A 309 23.64 10.42 5.67
C GLU A 309 23.59 9.28 4.64
N ARG A 310 23.27 9.60 3.38
CA ARG A 310 23.24 8.61 2.31
C ARG A 310 24.62 8.00 2.10
N LEU A 311 25.67 8.81 2.01
CA LEU A 311 27.05 8.37 1.77
C LEU A 311 27.64 7.66 2.99
N ALA A 312 27.35 8.14 4.21
CA ALA A 312 27.80 7.49 5.45
C ALA A 312 27.25 6.06 5.58
N ASN A 313 26.00 5.84 5.15
CA ASN A 313 25.36 4.52 5.05
C ASN A 313 25.51 3.63 6.29
N VAL A 314 25.51 4.24 7.47
CA VAL A 314 25.70 3.55 8.76
C VAL A 314 24.63 2.47 8.92
N PRO A 315 25.00 1.20 9.18
CA PRO A 315 24.03 0.13 9.36
C PRO A 315 23.28 0.31 10.68
N PRO A 316 21.94 0.17 10.69
CA PRO A 316 21.17 0.12 11.93
C PRO A 316 21.40 -1.21 12.65
N GLU A 317 20.83 -1.35 13.85
CA GLU A 317 20.84 -2.62 14.58
C GLU A 317 20.27 -3.76 13.73
N LYS A 318 21.02 -4.86 13.61
CA LYS A 318 20.54 -6.06 12.94
C LYS A 318 19.59 -6.82 13.88
N PRO A 319 18.34 -7.10 13.48
CA PRO A 319 17.39 -7.82 14.32
C PRO A 319 17.92 -9.22 14.65
N SER A 320 17.90 -9.57 15.93
CA SER A 320 18.34 -10.89 16.39
C SER A 320 17.34 -11.98 15.97
N THR A 321 17.82 -13.21 15.80
CA THR A 321 16.94 -14.38 15.54
C THR A 321 15.91 -14.56 16.66
N ALA A 322 16.28 -14.26 17.91
CA ALA A 322 15.37 -14.31 19.05
C ALA A 322 14.22 -13.31 18.91
N LEU A 323 14.53 -12.06 18.52
CA LEU A 323 13.52 -11.01 18.30
C LEU A 323 12.56 -11.39 17.17
N ILE A 324 13.08 -11.86 16.04
CA ILE A 324 12.28 -12.31 14.89
C ILE A 324 11.33 -13.44 15.32
N ASN A 325 11.85 -14.45 16.03
CA ASN A 325 11.06 -15.58 16.50
C ASN A 325 9.98 -15.16 17.51
N GLN A 326 10.30 -14.22 18.41
CA GLN A 326 9.35 -13.67 19.37
C GLN A 326 8.18 -12.96 18.66
N LEU A 327 8.47 -12.03 17.76
CA LEU A 327 7.47 -11.26 17.02
C LEU A 327 6.63 -12.14 16.09
N ALA A 328 7.26 -13.11 15.42
CA ALA A 328 6.55 -14.07 14.57
C ALA A 328 5.60 -14.94 15.41
N LYS A 329 6.08 -15.51 16.53
CA LYS A 329 5.26 -16.33 17.42
C LYS A 329 4.06 -15.56 18.00
N ALA A 330 4.26 -14.30 18.39
CA ALA A 330 3.20 -13.45 18.95
C ALA A 330 2.02 -13.21 17.98
N LYS A 331 2.27 -13.32 16.66
CA LYS A 331 1.26 -13.14 15.60
C LYS A 331 0.95 -14.43 14.83
N LEU A 332 1.41 -15.57 15.34
CA LEU A 332 1.29 -16.88 14.68
C LEU A 332 1.82 -16.86 13.24
N LEU A 333 3.04 -16.36 13.04
CA LEU A 333 3.69 -16.26 11.74
C LEU A 333 4.84 -17.27 11.63
N ASN A 334 5.18 -17.66 10.40
CA ASN A 334 6.39 -18.39 10.09
C ASN A 334 7.61 -17.43 10.22
N PRO A 335 8.60 -17.67 11.10
CA PRO A 335 9.73 -16.77 11.26
C PRO A 335 10.69 -16.72 10.04
N ALA A 336 10.63 -17.73 9.16
CA ALA A 336 11.45 -17.80 7.96
C ALA A 336 10.86 -17.00 6.78
N THR A 337 9.55 -16.76 6.75
CA THR A 337 8.88 -16.06 5.63
C THR A 337 8.04 -14.86 6.05
N GLY A 338 7.70 -14.77 7.35
CA GLY A 338 6.74 -13.81 7.90
C GLY A 338 5.28 -14.13 7.57
N GLN A 339 5.00 -15.19 6.81
CA GLN A 339 3.63 -15.54 6.41
C GLN A 339 2.82 -16.04 7.60
N GLY A 340 1.52 -15.72 7.62
CA GLY A 340 0.61 -16.22 8.64
C GLY A 340 0.55 -17.75 8.64
N LEU A 341 0.60 -18.36 9.82
CA LEU A 341 0.32 -19.77 10.05
C LEU A 341 -1.18 -19.92 10.38
N PRO A 342 -1.76 -21.11 10.20
CA PRO A 342 -3.15 -21.38 10.55
C PRO A 342 -3.51 -20.92 11.97
N GLY A 343 -4.64 -20.23 12.08
CA GLY A 343 -5.06 -19.54 13.31
C GLY A 343 -4.61 -18.08 13.40
N SER A 344 -3.66 -17.65 12.57
CA SER A 344 -3.31 -16.23 12.43
C SER A 344 -4.38 -15.49 11.62
N PRO A 345 -4.74 -14.24 12.00
CA PRO A 345 -5.50 -13.35 11.12
C PRO A 345 -4.81 -13.06 9.78
N ALA A 346 -3.48 -13.24 9.71
CA ALA A 346 -2.69 -13.08 8.49
C ALA A 346 -2.68 -14.34 7.59
N PHE A 347 -3.27 -15.45 8.05
CA PHE A 347 -3.31 -16.68 7.30
C PHE A 347 -4.33 -16.61 6.16
N SER A 348 -3.93 -17.07 4.98
CA SER A 348 -4.80 -17.11 3.81
C SER A 348 -4.76 -18.47 3.13
N GLN A 349 -5.97 -19.03 2.96
CA GLN A 349 -6.22 -20.32 2.33
C GLN A 349 -6.26 -20.27 0.80
N ALA A 350 -6.01 -19.11 0.19
CA ALA A 350 -6.12 -18.92 -1.26
C ALA A 350 -5.06 -19.74 -2.06
N HIS A 351 -4.07 -20.35 -1.39
CA HIS A 351 -3.00 -21.17 -1.97
C HIS A 351 -3.12 -22.67 -1.75
N LEU A 352 -4.33 -23.23 -1.72
CA LEU A 352 -4.45 -24.68 -1.84
C LEU A 352 -4.30 -25.14 -3.30
N SER A 353 -3.16 -24.81 -3.90
CA SER A 353 -2.59 -25.54 -5.04
C SER A 353 -1.57 -26.57 -4.53
N ALA A 354 -1.75 -27.03 -3.29
CA ALA A 354 -0.84 -27.92 -2.62
C ALA A 354 -0.86 -29.34 -3.19
N PRO A 355 0.25 -30.09 -3.03
CA PRO A 355 0.22 -31.53 -3.20
C PRO A 355 -0.91 -32.13 -2.36
N TYR A 356 -1.78 -32.90 -3.00
CA TYR A 356 -2.77 -33.70 -2.32
C TYR A 356 -2.11 -35.01 -1.89
N CYS A 357 -2.29 -35.36 -0.63
CA CYS A 357 -1.89 -36.66 -0.11
C CYS A 357 -3.10 -37.37 0.47
N TYR A 358 -3.18 -38.67 0.24
CA TYR A 358 -4.23 -39.50 0.79
C TYR A 358 -3.84 -39.99 2.18
N SER A 359 -4.84 -40.21 3.02
CA SER A 359 -4.64 -40.90 4.30
C SER A 359 -3.91 -42.24 4.08
N GLY A 360 -2.95 -42.55 4.94
CA GLY A 360 -2.05 -43.70 4.81
C GLY A 360 -0.78 -43.42 4.00
N GLN A 361 -0.68 -42.28 3.31
CA GLN A 361 0.57 -41.86 2.66
C GLN A 361 1.47 -41.10 3.64
N VAL A 362 2.78 -41.14 3.35
CA VAL A 362 3.80 -40.39 4.07
C VAL A 362 3.71 -38.91 3.69
N CYS A 363 3.72 -38.03 4.70
CA CYS A 363 3.72 -36.60 4.54
C CYS A 363 5.00 -36.16 3.81
N PRO A 364 4.89 -35.56 2.61
CA PRO A 364 6.06 -35.28 1.77
C PRO A 364 6.86 -34.07 2.27
N VAL A 365 6.23 -33.15 3.00
CA VAL A 365 6.83 -31.92 3.52
C VAL A 365 6.19 -31.55 4.86
N SER A 366 7.00 -31.10 5.82
CA SER A 366 6.49 -30.60 7.09
C SER A 366 5.64 -29.35 6.87
N GLY A 367 4.47 -29.29 7.49
CA GLY A 367 3.60 -28.13 7.34
C GLY A 367 2.22 -28.36 7.91
N TYR A 368 1.34 -27.38 7.72
CA TYR A 368 -0.05 -27.51 8.14
C TYR A 368 -0.89 -28.09 7.00
N TRP A 369 -1.78 -29.02 7.30
CA TRP A 369 -2.63 -29.68 6.33
C TRP A 369 -4.08 -29.60 6.78
N LYS A 370 -5.00 -29.52 5.83
CA LYS A 370 -6.44 -29.66 6.06
C LYS A 370 -7.07 -30.64 5.09
N ILE A 371 -8.29 -31.06 5.37
CA ILE A 371 -9.04 -31.94 4.49
C ILE A 371 -9.49 -31.15 3.26
N GLY A 372 -9.15 -31.64 2.06
CA GLY A 372 -9.31 -30.93 0.79
C GLY A 372 -10.74 -30.95 0.24
N TRP A 373 -11.39 -32.12 0.21
CA TRP A 373 -12.74 -32.26 -0.34
C TRP A 373 -13.53 -33.42 0.29
N LEU A 374 -14.85 -33.22 0.48
CA LEU A 374 -15.82 -34.26 0.81
C LEU A 374 -17.12 -34.08 0.00
N PRO A 375 -17.77 -35.16 -0.49
CA PRO A 375 -19.03 -35.05 -1.24
C PRO A 375 -20.18 -34.48 -0.39
N ARG A 376 -21.20 -33.85 -1.02
CA ARG A 376 -22.37 -33.16 -0.40
C ARG A 376 -23.20 -33.91 0.65
N HIS A 377 -22.91 -35.19 0.91
CA HIS A 377 -23.60 -36.02 1.91
C HIS A 377 -22.67 -36.55 3.02
N HIS A 378 -21.47 -35.97 3.16
CA HIS A 378 -20.47 -36.37 4.16
C HIS A 378 -20.08 -35.18 5.05
N SER A 379 -19.87 -35.43 6.34
CA SER A 379 -19.22 -34.49 7.27
C SER A 379 -18.14 -35.20 8.10
N VAL A 380 -17.06 -34.51 8.43
CA VAL A 380 -16.02 -35.03 9.35
C VAL A 380 -16.44 -34.73 10.78
N LYS A 381 -16.49 -35.76 11.63
CA LYS A 381 -16.84 -35.57 13.05
C LYS A 381 -15.63 -35.17 13.90
N ALA A 382 -14.43 -35.60 13.51
CA ALA A 382 -13.18 -35.34 14.21
C ALA A 382 -12.31 -34.34 13.45
N GLY A 383 -12.64 -33.06 13.56
CA GLY A 383 -11.79 -31.94 13.13
C GLY A 383 -11.77 -31.75 11.61
N ASN A 384 -12.57 -30.80 11.14
CA ASN A 384 -12.26 -30.04 9.92
C ASN A 384 -11.10 -29.04 10.17
N ASP A 385 -10.30 -29.32 11.19
CA ASP A 385 -9.31 -28.43 11.77
C ASP A 385 -7.98 -28.69 11.09
N THR A 386 -7.30 -27.60 10.77
CA THR A 386 -5.94 -27.60 10.29
C THR A 386 -5.01 -28.30 11.29
N ARG A 387 -4.17 -29.24 10.83
CA ARG A 387 -3.20 -29.97 11.66
C ARG A 387 -1.78 -29.83 11.11
N TYR A 388 -0.80 -29.68 11.98
CA TYR A 388 0.60 -29.73 11.57
C TYR A 388 1.04 -31.19 11.45
N PHE A 389 1.77 -31.51 10.39
CA PHE A 389 2.43 -32.80 10.18
C PHE A 389 3.91 -32.57 9.87
N GLU A 390 4.79 -33.43 10.38
CA GLU A 390 6.20 -33.45 10.03
C GLU A 390 6.44 -34.32 8.78
N GLN A 391 7.46 -33.96 7.98
CA GLN A 391 7.90 -34.77 6.85
C GLN A 391 8.25 -36.18 7.34
N GLY A 392 7.63 -37.20 6.75
CA GLY A 392 7.80 -38.59 7.19
C GLY A 392 6.64 -39.14 8.01
N GLU A 393 5.74 -38.30 8.54
CA GLU A 393 4.56 -38.78 9.28
C GLU A 393 3.51 -39.40 8.35
N ILE A 394 2.78 -40.42 8.82
CA ILE A 394 1.68 -41.01 8.05
C ILE A 394 0.40 -40.19 8.28
N LEU A 395 -0.19 -39.71 7.19
CA LEU A 395 -1.43 -38.94 7.25
C LEU A 395 -2.60 -39.81 7.73
N PRO A 396 -3.35 -39.40 8.78
CA PRO A 396 -4.31 -40.27 9.42
C PRO A 396 -5.62 -40.37 8.64
N MET A 397 -6.30 -41.52 8.78
CA MET A 397 -7.69 -41.71 8.39
C MET A 397 -8.61 -40.80 9.22
N GLN A 398 -9.80 -40.49 8.72
CA GLN A 398 -10.74 -39.62 9.42
C GLN A 398 -12.10 -40.27 9.63
N LEU A 399 -12.73 -39.95 10.76
CA LEU A 399 -14.08 -40.39 11.08
C LEU A 399 -15.09 -39.54 10.29
N VAL A 400 -15.68 -40.15 9.27
CA VAL A 400 -16.65 -39.51 8.37
C VAL A 400 -18.07 -39.98 8.70
N GLU A 401 -18.98 -39.03 8.84
CA GLU A 401 -20.42 -39.27 8.94
C GLU A 401 -21.05 -39.09 7.55
N ARG A 402 -21.79 -40.10 7.09
CA ARG A 402 -22.59 -40.03 5.86
C ARG A 402 -24.05 -39.88 6.21
N TYR A 403 -24.68 -38.84 5.67
CA TYR A 403 -26.12 -38.57 5.78
C TYR A 403 -26.85 -39.24 4.63
N HIS A 404 -27.69 -40.21 4.96
CA HIS A 404 -28.57 -40.88 4.00
C HIS A 404 -29.96 -40.27 4.15
N ILE A 405 -30.31 -39.37 3.23
CA ILE A 405 -31.66 -38.83 3.12
C ILE A 405 -32.57 -39.97 2.65
N ARG A 406 -33.63 -40.26 3.40
CA ARG A 406 -34.54 -41.37 3.08
C ARG A 406 -35.92 -40.84 2.72
N THR A 407 -36.57 -41.52 1.78
CA THR A 407 -37.94 -41.18 1.39
C THR A 407 -38.91 -41.54 2.52
N TRP A 408 -39.92 -40.69 2.70
CA TRP A 408 -40.99 -40.92 3.67
C TRP A 408 -41.60 -42.33 3.50
N PRO A 409 -41.85 -43.08 4.59
CA PRO A 409 -41.88 -42.66 6.00
C PRO A 409 -40.59 -42.89 6.80
N PHE A 410 -39.46 -43.17 6.15
CA PHE A 410 -38.22 -43.47 6.87
C PHE A 410 -37.50 -42.20 7.32
N SER A 411 -37.08 -42.16 8.59
CA SER A 411 -36.18 -41.13 9.09
C SER A 411 -34.81 -41.23 8.43
N ASP A 412 -34.16 -40.09 8.20
CA ASP A 412 -32.78 -40.03 7.74
C ASP A 412 -31.85 -40.89 8.60
N LYS A 413 -30.87 -41.51 7.96
CA LYS A 413 -29.90 -42.37 8.63
C LYS A 413 -28.51 -41.75 8.57
N ILE A 414 -27.83 -41.68 9.72
CA ILE A 414 -26.42 -41.31 9.79
C ILE A 414 -25.60 -42.58 9.98
N THR A 415 -24.59 -42.79 9.14
CA THR A 415 -23.61 -43.87 9.29
C THR A 415 -22.22 -43.29 9.55
N ARG A 416 -21.47 -43.88 10.48
CA ARG A 416 -20.11 -43.46 10.84
C ARG A 416 -19.11 -44.53 10.42
N SER A 417 -18.03 -44.13 9.78
CA SER A 417 -16.93 -45.01 9.41
C SER A 417 -15.62 -44.24 9.31
N GLU A 418 -14.51 -44.86 9.68
CA GLU A 418 -13.19 -44.33 9.32
C GLU A 418 -12.97 -44.49 7.81
N GLN A 419 -12.61 -43.40 7.15
CA GLN A 419 -12.37 -43.37 5.71
C GLN A 419 -11.07 -42.63 5.39
N ALA A 420 -10.46 -43.01 4.28
CA ALA A 420 -9.36 -42.26 3.72
C ALA A 420 -9.90 -40.93 3.20
N VAL A 421 -9.26 -39.85 3.63
CA VAL A 421 -9.53 -38.50 3.14
C VAL A 421 -8.33 -37.96 2.40
N GLU A 422 -8.61 -36.97 1.57
CA GLU A 422 -7.62 -36.16 0.89
C GLU A 422 -7.15 -35.03 1.82
N TRP A 423 -5.85 -34.98 2.07
CA TRP A 423 -5.16 -33.94 2.81
C TRP A 423 -4.51 -32.97 1.83
N CYS A 424 -4.65 -31.68 2.11
CA CYS A 424 -4.13 -30.58 1.32
C CYS A 424 -3.27 -29.69 2.21
N LEU A 425 -2.00 -29.51 1.84
CA LEU A 425 -1.05 -28.64 2.54
C LEU A 425 -1.48 -27.17 2.43
N LEU A 426 -1.39 -26.41 3.51
CA LEU A 426 -1.89 -25.04 3.66
C LEU A 426 -0.86 -23.95 3.46
#